data_AF-A0A132B4Y3-F1
#
_entry.id   AF-A0A132B4Y3-F1
#
_cell.length_a   1.000
_cell.length_b   1.000
_cell.length_c   1.000
_cell.angle_alpha   90.00
_cell.angle_beta   90.00
_cell.angle_gamma   90.00
#
_symmetry.space_group_name_H-M   'P 1'
#
loop_
_entity.id
_entity.type
_entity.pdbx_description
1 polymer ?
#
loop_
_entity_poly.entity_id
_entity_poly.type
_entity_poly.pdbx_seq_one_letter_code
_entity_poly.pdbx_strand_id
1 'polypeptide(L)'
;LVTISVGIGAIAETFTVLKSVICHYSPFFNAAFNSQFKEGDTQSMVLNDADTNAFRLFVDWLYTQEIRYDDAETSSMMTLARLWILADRFLIPKLQNQTMKEFVSTTS
;
A
#
# COMPACT_ATOMS: atom_id res chain seq x y z
N LEU A 1 -14.77 -7.63 0.12
CA LEU A 1 -13.96 -6.44 0.39
C LEU A 1 -13.10 -6.72 1.61
N VAL A 2 -11.97 -6.04 1.76
CA VAL A 2 -11.18 -6.01 3.00
C VAL A 2 -11.02 -4.57 3.46
N THR A 3 -10.83 -4.38 4.76
CA THR A 3 -10.71 -3.07 5.39
C THR A 3 -9.32 -2.91 6.00
N ILE A 4 -8.54 -1.94 5.55
CA ILE A 4 -7.21 -1.66 6.11
C ILE A 4 -7.25 -0.30 6.80
N SER A 5 -6.96 -0.27 8.10
CA SER A 5 -6.77 0.96 8.87
C SER A 5 -5.29 1.31 8.91
N VAL A 6 -4.92 2.51 8.48
CA VAL A 6 -3.52 2.98 8.38
C VAL A 6 -3.32 4.19 9.26
N GLY A 7 -2.24 4.22 10.03
CA GLY A 7 -1.95 5.28 11.01
C GLY A 7 -2.50 5.00 12.41
N ILE A 8 -2.37 5.97 13.32
CA ILE A 8 -2.62 5.79 14.76
C ILE A 8 -3.72 6.73 15.26
N GLY A 9 -4.68 6.21 16.02
CA GLY A 9 -5.66 7.02 16.75
C GLY A 9 -6.56 7.84 15.83
N ALA A 10 -6.80 9.11 16.18
CA ALA A 10 -7.74 9.99 15.47
C ALA A 10 -7.30 10.39 14.05
N ILE A 11 -6.04 10.14 13.68
CA ILE A 11 -5.50 10.42 12.34
C ILE A 11 -5.44 9.17 11.46
N ALA A 12 -5.93 8.04 11.95
CA ALA A 12 -5.95 6.81 11.16
C ALA A 12 -6.99 6.92 10.03
N GLU A 13 -6.61 6.49 8.84
CA GLU A 13 -7.48 6.44 7.67
C GLU A 13 -7.84 5.00 7.33
N THR A 14 -9.09 4.79 6.90
CA THR A 14 -9.60 3.47 6.55
C THR A 14 -9.77 3.33 5.04
N PHE A 15 -9.08 2.35 4.47
CA PHE A 15 -9.14 1.99 3.07
C PHE A 15 -9.98 0.72 2.89
N THR A 16 -10.91 0.76 1.94
CA THR A 16 -11.72 -0.40 1.56
C THR A 16 -11.29 -0.88 0.18
N VAL A 17 -10.77 -2.11 0.11
CA VAL A 17 -10.16 -2.65 -1.13
C VAL A 17 -10.81 -3.98 -1.50
N LEU A 18 -10.88 -4.29 -2.81
CA LEU A 18 -11.30 -5.61 -3.25
C LEU A 18 -10.29 -6.67 -2.79
N LYS A 19 -10.77 -7.66 -2.03
CA LYS A 19 -9.95 -8.78 -1.52
C LYS A 19 -9.19 -9.46 -2.66
N SER A 20 -9.88 -9.77 -3.75
CA SER A 20 -9.29 -10.42 -4.92
C SER A 20 -8.15 -9.62 -5.53
N VAL A 21 -8.28 -8.30 -5.60
CA VAL A 21 -7.26 -7.39 -6.17
C VAL A 21 -6.03 -7.33 -5.27
N ILE A 22 -6.21 -7.02 -3.98
CA ILE A 22 -5.08 -6.86 -3.07
C ILE A 22 -4.33 -8.20 -2.84
N CYS A 23 -5.05 -9.32 -2.80
CA CYS A 23 -4.44 -10.65 -2.69
C CYS A 23 -3.76 -11.07 -4.00
N HIS A 24 -4.27 -10.67 -5.17
CA HIS A 24 -3.64 -10.98 -6.45
C HIS A 24 -2.25 -10.35 -6.55
N TYR A 25 -2.10 -9.10 -6.12
CA TYR A 25 -0.84 -8.37 -6.24
C TYR A 25 0.11 -8.55 -5.06
N SER A 26 -0.38 -8.91 -3.88
CA SER A 26 0.42 -9.02 -2.67
C SER A 26 0.33 -10.42 -2.05
N PRO A 27 1.40 -11.22 -2.10
CA PRO A 27 1.51 -12.47 -1.36
C PRO A 27 1.29 -12.28 0.15
N PHE A 28 1.73 -11.14 0.71
CA PHE A 28 1.51 -10.80 2.12
C PHE A 28 0.01 -10.72 2.45
N PHE A 29 -0.75 -9.92 1.70
CA PHE A 29 -2.19 -9.80 1.94
C PHE A 29 -2.95 -11.09 1.56
N ASN A 30 -2.48 -11.82 0.54
CA ASN A 30 -3.04 -13.12 0.20
C ASN A 30 -2.92 -14.12 1.34
N ALA A 31 -1.73 -14.19 1.97
CA ALA A 31 -1.50 -15.04 3.13
C ALA A 31 -2.35 -14.61 4.32
N ALA A 32 -2.41 -13.30 4.61
CA ALA A 32 -3.18 -12.79 5.75
C ALA A 32 -4.70 -13.05 5.60
N PHE A 33 -5.31 -12.60 4.50
CA PHE A 33 -6.76 -12.63 4.34
C PHE A 33 -7.34 -13.98 3.92
N ASN A 34 -6.50 -14.96 3.59
CA ASN A 34 -6.91 -16.35 3.34
C ASN A 34 -6.34 -17.34 4.37
N SER A 35 -5.87 -16.84 5.51
CA SER A 35 -5.44 -17.67 6.64
C SER A 35 -6.61 -18.03 7.57
N GLN A 36 -6.30 -18.85 8.58
CA GLN A 36 -7.17 -19.12 9.75
C GLN A 36 -6.89 -18.17 10.92
N PHE A 37 -6.10 -17.11 10.69
CA PHE A 37 -5.86 -16.08 11.71
C PHE A 37 -6.96 -15.02 11.70
N LYS A 38 -6.91 -14.10 12.66
CA LYS A 38 -7.91 -13.05 12.87
C LYS A 38 -8.24 -12.29 11.58
N GLU A 39 -7.23 -11.93 10.80
CA GLU A 39 -7.38 -11.18 9.55
C GLU A 39 -8.16 -11.98 8.49
N GLY A 40 -8.01 -13.31 8.48
CA GLY A 40 -8.77 -14.22 7.63
C GLY A 40 -10.25 -14.27 7.99
N ASP A 41 -10.60 -14.13 9.27
CA ASP A 41 -12.00 -14.11 9.71
C ASP A 41 -12.61 -12.71 9.59
N THR A 42 -11.90 -11.67 10.05
CA THR A 42 -12.42 -10.30 10.11
C THR A 42 -12.33 -9.57 8.78
N GLN A 43 -11.54 -10.07 7.83
CA GLN A 43 -11.24 -9.40 6.57
C GLN A 43 -10.76 -7.96 6.79
N SER A 44 -10.02 -7.74 7.88
CA SER A 44 -9.53 -6.43 8.29
C SER A 44 -8.11 -6.49 8.84
N MET A 45 -7.37 -5.40 8.67
CA MET A 45 -5.98 -5.28 9.13
C MET A 45 -5.69 -3.86 9.61
N VAL A 46 -4.81 -3.72 10.60
CA VAL A 46 -4.36 -2.42 11.11
C VAL A 46 -2.86 -2.28 10.86
N LEU A 47 -2.45 -1.17 10.26
CA LEU A 47 -1.08 -0.79 9.93
C LEU A 47 -0.74 0.54 10.60
N ASN A 48 -0.44 0.48 11.90
CA ASN A 48 -0.18 1.66 12.72
C ASN A 48 1.10 2.43 12.30
N ASP A 49 2.05 1.72 11.71
CA ASP A 49 3.38 2.24 11.33
C ASP A 49 3.46 2.66 9.86
N ALA A 50 2.41 2.39 9.08
CA ALA A 50 2.37 2.75 7.67
C ALA A 50 1.96 4.22 7.48
N ASP A 51 2.56 4.85 6.48
CA ASP A 51 2.21 6.19 6.06
C ASP A 51 0.96 6.19 5.18
N THR A 52 0.00 7.07 5.52
CA THR A 52 -1.29 7.15 4.86
C THR A 52 -1.19 7.55 3.40
N ASN A 53 -0.31 8.50 3.05
CA ASN A 53 -0.14 8.97 1.67
C ASN A 53 0.53 7.89 0.81
N ALA A 54 1.53 7.21 1.33
CA ALA A 54 2.14 6.06 0.66
C ALA A 54 1.13 4.91 0.48
N PHE A 55 0.26 4.66 1.47
CA PHE A 55 -0.77 3.63 1.33
C PHE A 55 -1.85 4.01 0.31
N ARG A 56 -2.22 5.29 0.20
CA ARG A 56 -3.13 5.80 -0.83
C ARG A 56 -2.57 5.51 -2.24
N LEU A 57 -1.31 5.89 -2.48
CA LEU A 57 -0.62 5.58 -3.75
C LEU A 57 -0.59 4.07 -4.05
N PHE A 58 -0.37 3.24 -3.02
CA PHE A 58 -0.43 1.80 -3.17
C PHE A 58 -1.83 1.32 -3.61
N VAL A 59 -2.90 1.83 -3.00
CA VAL A 59 -4.28 1.48 -3.37
C VAL A 59 -4.58 1.90 -4.80
N ASP A 60 -4.19 3.09 -5.23
CA ASP A 60 -4.39 3.53 -6.61
C ASP A 60 -3.59 2.67 -7.60
N TRP A 61 -2.37 2.30 -7.22
CA TRP A 61 -1.53 1.40 -8.01
C TRP A 61 -2.16 0.00 -8.17
N LEU A 62 -2.85 -0.53 -7.16
CA LEU A 62 -3.54 -1.83 -7.28
C LEU A 62 -4.53 -1.85 -8.45
N TYR A 63 -5.17 -0.72 -8.75
CA TYR A 63 -6.17 -0.62 -9.81
C TYR A 63 -5.62 -0.10 -11.14
N THR A 64 -4.63 0.80 -11.11
CA THR A 64 -4.11 1.46 -12.31
C THR A 64 -2.80 0.86 -12.82
N GLN A 65 -2.06 0.16 -11.95
CA GLN A 65 -0.70 -0.34 -12.20
C GLN A 65 0.33 0.76 -12.54
N GLU A 66 0.01 2.00 -12.17
CA GLU A 66 0.79 3.21 -12.38
C GLU A 66 0.94 3.96 -11.05
N ILE A 67 2.06 4.66 -10.87
CA ILE A 67 2.25 5.57 -9.74
C ILE A 67 1.72 6.93 -10.20
N ARG A 68 0.59 7.36 -9.65
CA ARG A 68 -0.07 8.62 -9.99
C ARG A 68 -0.12 9.51 -8.77
N TYR A 69 0.29 10.75 -8.91
CA TYR A 69 0.25 11.74 -7.84
C TYR A 69 -0.97 12.61 -8.02
N ASP A 70 -1.80 12.70 -7.00
CA ASP A 70 -3.01 13.54 -7.01
C ASP A 70 -2.71 14.98 -6.57
N ASP A 71 -1.61 15.18 -5.82
CA ASP A 71 -1.21 16.45 -5.24
C ASP A 71 0.30 16.51 -4.95
N ALA A 72 0.75 17.65 -4.41
CA ALA A 72 2.15 17.86 -4.04
C ALA A 72 2.61 17.01 -2.84
N GLU A 73 1.70 16.56 -1.98
CA GLU A 73 2.06 15.74 -0.80
C GLU A 73 2.37 14.31 -1.22
N THR A 74 1.58 13.77 -2.15
CA THR A 74 1.78 12.45 -2.74
C THR A 74 3.02 12.40 -3.65
N SER A 75 3.38 13.51 -4.33
CA SER A 75 4.59 13.60 -5.14
C SER A 75 5.88 13.80 -4.36
N SER A 76 5.85 13.78 -3.02
CA SER A 76 7.06 13.98 -2.22
C SER A 76 8.02 12.78 -2.30
N MET A 77 9.33 13.06 -2.33
CA MET A 77 10.37 12.01 -2.30
C MET A 77 10.26 11.11 -1.05
N MET A 78 9.80 11.66 0.07
CA MET A 78 9.54 10.91 1.29
C MET A 78 8.37 9.93 1.11
N THR A 79 7.29 10.37 0.45
CA THR A 79 6.14 9.49 0.13
C THR A 79 6.58 8.35 -0.77
N LEU A 80 7.42 8.62 -1.78
CA LEU A 80 8.00 7.58 -2.64
C LEU A 80 8.88 6.60 -1.86
N ALA A 81 9.75 7.08 -0.98
CA ALA A 81 10.56 6.21 -0.13
C ALA A 81 9.68 5.30 0.77
N ARG A 82 8.61 5.86 1.34
CA ARG A 82 7.64 5.10 2.14
C ARG A 82 6.86 4.09 1.30
N LEU A 83 6.46 4.45 0.08
CA LEU A 83 5.82 3.52 -0.87
C LEU A 83 6.76 2.36 -1.22
N TRP A 84 8.06 2.63 -1.40
CA TRP A 84 9.06 1.60 -1.64
C TRP A 84 9.16 0.61 -0.46
N ILE A 85 9.17 1.12 0.78
CA ILE A 85 9.17 0.28 2.00
C ILE A 85 7.89 -0.55 2.10
N LEU A 86 6.72 0.03 1.77
CA LEU A 86 5.46 -0.71 1.76
C LEU A 86 5.48 -1.80 0.69
N ALA A 87 6.01 -1.53 -0.51
CA ALA A 87 6.11 -2.50 -1.57
C ALA A 87 6.99 -3.70 -1.18
N ASP A 88 8.08 -3.45 -0.47
CA ASP A 88 8.93 -4.50 0.12
C ASP A 88 8.15 -5.33 1.15
N ARG A 89 7.54 -4.66 2.14
CA ARG A 89 6.74 -5.29 3.20
C ARG A 89 5.60 -6.15 2.65
N PHE A 90 4.94 -5.66 1.60
CA PHE A 90 3.81 -6.33 0.97
C PHE A 90 4.22 -7.36 -0.08
N LEU A 91 5.53 -7.58 -0.26
CA LEU A 91 6.10 -8.55 -1.19
C LEU A 91 5.67 -8.28 -2.64
N ILE A 92 5.78 -7.03 -3.10
CA ILE A 92 5.38 -6.58 -4.45
C ILE A 92 6.60 -6.05 -5.21
N PRO A 93 7.47 -6.93 -5.77
CA PRO A 93 8.68 -6.50 -6.47
C PRO A 93 8.42 -5.56 -7.65
N LYS A 94 7.28 -5.72 -8.33
CA LYS A 94 6.90 -4.85 -9.47
C LYS A 94 6.75 -3.39 -9.02
N LEU A 95 6.00 -3.16 -7.95
CA LEU A 95 5.80 -1.82 -7.40
C LEU A 95 7.11 -1.26 -6.87
N GLN A 96 7.88 -2.06 -6.12
CA GLN A 96 9.19 -1.64 -5.59
C GLN A 96 10.14 -1.17 -6.70
N ASN A 97 10.21 -1.91 -7.81
CA ASN A 97 11.01 -1.56 -8.98
C ASN A 97 10.50 -0.31 -9.71
N GLN A 98 9.17 -0.12 -9.80
CA GLN A 98 8.59 1.10 -10.38
C GLN A 98 8.93 2.32 -9.50
N THR A 99 8.73 2.23 -8.19
CA THR A 99 9.06 3.29 -7.24
C THR A 99 10.54 3.67 -7.29
N MET A 100 11.45 2.70 -7.44
CA MET A 100 12.88 2.97 -7.61
C MET A 100 13.19 3.78 -8.89
N LYS A 101 12.51 3.47 -10.00
CA LYS A 101 12.69 4.23 -11.25
C LYS A 101 12.22 5.67 -11.12
N GLU A 102 11.06 5.89 -10.49
CA GLU A 102 10.56 7.23 -10.18
C GLU A 102 11.57 8.02 -9.34
N PHE A 103 12.13 7.38 -8.31
CA PHE A 103 13.12 7.98 -7.41
C PHE A 103 14.36 8.47 -8.17
N VAL A 104 14.94 7.64 -9.04
CA VAL A 104 16.12 8.01 -9.84
C VAL A 104 15.79 9.14 -10.83
N SER A 105 14.60 9.10 -11.44
CA SER A 105 14.18 10.14 -12.39
C SER A 105 13.98 11.51 -11.76
N THR A 106 13.60 11.57 -10.48
CA THR A 106 13.39 12.83 -9.75
C THR A 106 14.73 13.47 -9.33
N THR A 107 15.82 12.68 -9.28
CA THR A 107 17.17 13.15 -8.90
C THR A 107 18.07 13.55 -10.07
N SER A 108 17.60 13.39 -11.31
CA SER A 108 18.33 13.74 -12.54
C SER A 108 17.91 15.10 -13.07
#